data_AF-A0AAE9Z977-F1
#
_entry.id   AF-A0AAE9Z977-F1
#
_cell.length_a   1.000
_cell.length_b   1.000
_cell.length_c   1.000
_cell.angle_alpha   90.00
_cell.angle_beta   90.00
_cell.angle_gamma   90.00
#
_symmetry.space_group_name_H-M   'P 1'
#
loop_
_entity.id
_entity.type
_entity.pdbx_description
1 polymer ?
#
loop_
_entity_poly.entity_id
_entity_poly.type
_entity_poly.pdbx_seq_one_letter_code
_entity_poly.pdbx_strand_id
1 'polypeptide(L)'
;MMTLPITTPERIIAVMLLSPDKFHYYSFGVQLMMMVSNEAVLQRASRRWIDKLKQVDAEIEVIFSNAMIHACKSGELVVSNADQDTTMDAISVGIWSMHVGFIQVAYQRRALEDQKHSINPTFPVTTDHGFIKSAQLLINSFPWKNPLGAQSIEKAQALLTERNFR
;
A
#
# COMPACT_ATOMS: atom_id res chain seq x y z
N MET A 1 10.00 0.39 8.29
CA MET A 1 9.27 -0.70 7.60
C MET A 1 10.18 -1.59 6.77
N MET A 2 11.04 -1.03 5.91
CA MET A 2 11.98 -1.77 5.03
C MET A 2 13.00 -2.68 5.75
N THR A 3 13.24 -2.46 7.05
CA THR A 3 14.19 -3.22 7.88
C THR A 3 13.56 -4.32 8.75
N LEU A 4 12.24 -4.52 8.66
CA LEU A 4 11.55 -5.56 9.43
C LEU A 4 11.93 -6.96 8.90
N PRO A 5 12.10 -7.97 9.78
CA PRO A 5 12.46 -9.35 9.40
C PRO A 5 11.25 -10.11 8.83
N ILE A 6 10.70 -9.56 7.75
CA ILE A 6 9.53 -10.07 7.04
C ILE A 6 9.86 -10.26 5.56
N THR A 7 9.22 -11.24 4.95
CA THR A 7 9.36 -11.49 3.51
C THR A 7 8.79 -10.33 2.70
N THR A 8 9.11 -10.25 1.42
CA THR A 8 8.55 -9.26 0.49
C THR A 8 7.02 -9.30 0.42
N PRO A 9 6.35 -10.47 0.26
CA PRO A 9 4.89 -10.51 0.31
C PRO A 9 4.32 -10.07 1.66
N GLU A 10 4.98 -10.40 2.78
CA GLU A 10 4.60 -9.89 4.12
C GLU A 10 4.74 -8.36 4.20
N ARG A 11 5.78 -7.79 3.58
CA ARG A 11 5.99 -6.33 3.52
C ARG A 11 4.92 -5.63 2.70
N ILE A 12 4.51 -6.23 1.58
CA ILE A 12 3.44 -5.70 0.73
C ILE A 12 2.12 -5.64 1.51
N ILE A 13 1.69 -6.75 2.13
CA ILE A 13 0.42 -6.76 2.87
C ILE A 13 0.48 -5.87 4.12
N ALA A 14 1.65 -5.70 4.72
CA ALA A 14 1.84 -4.78 5.83
C ALA A 14 1.52 -3.32 5.46
N VAL A 15 1.79 -2.88 4.21
CA VAL A 15 1.44 -1.50 3.77
C VAL A 15 -0.07 -1.29 3.82
N MET A 16 -0.84 -2.30 3.44
CA MET A 16 -2.30 -2.27 3.43
C MET A 16 -2.93 -2.36 4.83
N LEU A 17 -2.13 -2.78 5.82
CA LEU A 17 -2.52 -2.92 7.22
C LEU A 17 -2.19 -1.66 8.05
N LEU A 18 -1.58 -0.63 7.47
CA LEU A 18 -1.24 0.60 8.19
C LEU A 18 -2.49 1.41 8.58
N SER A 19 -2.41 2.11 9.71
CA SER A 19 -3.40 3.12 10.11
C SER A 19 -3.03 4.48 9.48
N PRO A 20 -3.86 5.08 8.62
CA PRO A 20 -3.55 6.36 7.96
C PRO A 20 -3.18 7.51 8.90
N ASP A 21 -3.80 7.58 10.08
CA ASP A 21 -3.53 8.57 11.12
C ASP A 21 -2.14 8.43 11.76
N LYS A 22 -1.49 7.27 11.62
CA LYS A 22 -0.16 7.00 12.20
C LYS A 22 1.00 7.42 11.30
N PHE A 23 0.78 7.53 10.00
CA PHE A 23 1.85 7.86 9.04
C PHE A 23 1.64 9.17 8.27
N HIS A 24 0.45 9.77 8.33
CA HIS A 24 0.25 11.12 7.82
C HIS A 24 0.57 12.16 8.90
N TYR A 25 1.34 13.18 8.51
CA TYR A 25 1.66 14.31 9.39
C TYR A 25 0.42 15.14 9.75
N TYR A 26 -0.55 15.23 8.82
CA TYR A 26 -1.80 15.95 9.01
C TYR A 26 -2.98 14.97 9.04
N SER A 27 -4.00 15.28 9.85
CA SER A 27 -5.24 14.50 9.94
C SER A 27 -6.02 14.41 8.62
N PHE A 28 -5.75 15.34 7.69
CA PHE A 28 -6.31 15.38 6.35
C PHE A 28 -5.34 14.88 5.26
N GLY A 29 -4.28 14.19 5.65
CA GLY A 29 -3.22 13.72 4.74
C GLY A 29 -3.73 12.82 3.63
N VAL A 30 -4.69 11.94 3.92
CA VAL A 30 -5.30 11.07 2.90
C VAL A 30 -6.09 11.91 1.88
N GLN A 31 -6.81 12.93 2.33
CA GLN A 31 -7.57 13.83 1.46
C GLN A 31 -6.65 14.67 0.56
N LEU A 32 -5.48 15.08 1.07
CA LEU A 32 -4.44 15.69 0.23
C LEU A 32 -3.98 14.72 -0.88
N MET A 33 -3.75 13.45 -0.53
CA MET A 33 -3.38 12.41 -1.51
C MET A 33 -4.45 12.18 -2.58
N MET A 34 -5.74 12.36 -2.25
CA MET A 34 -6.81 12.30 -3.25
C MET A 34 -6.88 13.54 -4.14
N MET A 35 -6.43 14.70 -3.65
CA MET A 35 -6.42 15.94 -4.44
C MET A 35 -5.25 15.98 -5.43
N VAL A 36 -4.10 15.38 -5.10
CA VAL A 36 -2.94 15.34 -6.01
C VAL A 36 -3.17 14.52 -7.27
N SER A 37 -4.16 13.62 -7.29
CA SER A 37 -4.56 12.90 -8.51
C SER A 37 -5.43 13.72 -9.46
N ASN A 38 -5.75 14.98 -9.13
CA ASN A 38 -6.57 15.86 -9.96
C ASN A 38 -5.71 16.90 -10.70
N GLU A 39 -5.65 16.82 -12.02
CA GLU A 39 -4.86 17.74 -12.85
C GLU A 39 -5.25 19.22 -12.64
N ALA A 40 -6.53 19.53 -12.52
CA ALA A 40 -7.00 20.90 -12.32
C ALA A 40 -6.61 21.48 -10.94
N VAL A 41 -6.39 20.62 -9.94
CA VAL A 41 -5.79 21.02 -8.65
C VAL A 41 -4.30 21.26 -8.84
N LEU A 42 -3.58 20.35 -9.51
CA LEU A 42 -2.15 20.48 -9.75
C LEU A 42 -1.81 21.74 -10.56
N GLN A 43 -2.61 22.09 -11.57
CA GLN A 43 -2.42 23.30 -12.39
C GLN A 43 -2.48 24.61 -11.58
N ARG A 44 -3.16 24.60 -10.43
CA ARG A 44 -3.28 25.76 -9.52
C ARG A 44 -2.33 25.70 -8.34
N ALA A 45 -1.62 24.60 -8.17
CA ALA A 45 -0.70 24.43 -7.07
C ALA A 45 0.64 25.13 -7.34
N SER A 46 1.37 25.47 -6.27
CA SER A 46 2.68 26.08 -6.41
C SER A 46 3.67 25.12 -7.09
N ARG A 47 4.51 25.65 -7.99
CA ARG A 47 5.53 24.86 -8.69
C ARG A 47 6.47 24.14 -7.73
N ARG A 48 6.90 24.82 -6.65
CA ARG A 48 7.72 24.23 -5.59
C ARG A 48 7.09 22.98 -4.97
N TRP A 49 5.78 23.00 -4.75
CA TRP A 49 5.07 21.84 -4.19
C TRP A 49 4.98 20.69 -5.20
N ILE A 50 4.67 20.99 -6.47
CA ILE A 50 4.64 19.99 -7.54
C ILE A 50 6.00 19.32 -7.72
N ASP A 51 7.08 20.10 -7.74
CA ASP A 51 8.43 19.58 -7.88
C ASP A 51 8.80 18.68 -6.69
N LYS A 52 8.37 19.05 -5.47
CA LYS A 52 8.56 18.21 -4.29
C LYS A 52 7.75 16.91 -4.36
N LEU A 53 6.51 16.95 -4.84
CA LEU A 53 5.68 15.75 -5.03
C LEU A 53 6.34 14.79 -6.03
N LYS A 54 6.79 15.28 -7.18
CA LYS A 54 7.49 14.47 -8.19
C LYS A 54 8.75 13.81 -7.62
N GLN A 55 9.53 14.56 -6.83
CA GLN A 55 10.71 14.02 -6.20
C GLN A 55 10.36 12.88 -5.23
N VAL A 56 9.38 13.08 -4.35
CA VAL A 56 8.97 12.07 -3.37
C VAL A 56 8.37 10.84 -4.04
N ASP A 57 7.60 11.03 -5.10
CA ASP A 57 7.02 9.95 -5.90
C ASP A 57 8.11 9.04 -6.50
N ALA A 58 9.11 9.64 -7.15
CA ALA A 58 10.27 8.90 -7.67
C ALA A 58 11.08 8.19 -6.57
N GLU A 59 11.25 8.81 -5.40
CA GLU A 59 11.91 8.18 -4.25
C GLU A 59 11.15 6.95 -3.74
N ILE A 60 9.82 7.01 -3.69
CA ILE A 60 8.96 5.87 -3.30
C ILE A 60 9.01 4.75 -4.33
N GLU A 61 8.99 5.09 -5.62
CA GLU A 61 9.11 4.12 -6.71
C GLU A 61 10.43 3.34 -6.61
N VAL A 62 11.56 4.02 -6.37
CA VAL A 62 12.86 3.39 -6.16
C VAL A 62 12.84 2.43 -4.97
N ILE A 63 12.21 2.82 -3.86
CA ILE A 63 12.06 1.96 -2.67
C ILE A 63 11.33 0.66 -3.02
N PHE A 64 10.22 0.76 -3.76
CA PHE A 64 9.43 -0.39 -4.16
C PHE A 64 10.19 -1.29 -5.15
N SER A 65 10.76 -0.70 -6.20
CA SER A 65 11.52 -1.43 -7.22
C SER A 65 12.71 -2.17 -6.61
N ASN A 66 13.44 -1.55 -5.68
CA ASN A 66 14.52 -2.21 -4.96
C ASN A 66 14.05 -3.41 -4.13
N ALA A 67 12.87 -3.30 -3.47
CA ALA A 67 12.30 -4.41 -2.71
C ALA A 67 11.93 -5.59 -3.62
N MET A 68 11.38 -5.31 -4.81
CA MET A 68 11.03 -6.34 -5.80
C MET A 68 12.26 -7.00 -6.44
N ILE A 69 13.27 -6.20 -6.81
CA ILE A 69 14.55 -6.72 -7.31
C ILE A 69 15.21 -7.63 -6.26
N HIS A 70 15.15 -7.22 -4.99
CA HIS A 70 15.65 -8.06 -3.90
C HIS A 70 14.87 -9.38 -3.79
N ALA A 71 13.55 -9.36 -3.96
CA ALA A 71 12.73 -10.57 -3.93
C ALA A 71 13.10 -11.56 -5.04
N CYS A 72 13.38 -11.09 -6.25
CA CYS A 72 13.87 -11.93 -7.35
C CYS A 72 15.25 -12.50 -7.03
N LYS A 73 16.20 -11.64 -6.61
CA LYS A 73 17.59 -12.05 -6.32
C LYS A 73 17.71 -13.03 -5.15
N SER A 74 16.88 -12.87 -4.13
CA SER A 74 16.81 -13.78 -2.97
C SER A 74 16.08 -15.09 -3.26
N GLY A 75 15.39 -15.19 -4.40
CA GLY A 75 14.54 -16.32 -4.74
C GLY A 75 13.24 -16.36 -3.94
N GLU A 76 12.83 -15.24 -3.33
CA GLU A 76 11.48 -15.10 -2.76
C GLU A 76 10.41 -15.04 -3.86
N LEU A 77 10.70 -14.36 -4.97
CA LEU A 77 9.88 -14.34 -6.17
C LEU A 77 10.53 -15.23 -7.24
N VAL A 78 9.84 -16.31 -7.62
CA VAL A 78 10.36 -17.35 -8.52
C VAL A 78 9.87 -17.08 -9.94
N VAL A 79 10.60 -16.21 -10.64
CA VAL A 79 10.30 -15.83 -12.03
C VAL A 79 11.53 -16.02 -12.91
N SER A 80 11.31 -16.21 -14.20
CA SER A 80 12.41 -16.23 -15.18
C SER A 80 12.98 -14.81 -15.35
N ASN A 81 14.25 -14.68 -15.76
CA ASN A 81 14.84 -13.37 -16.05
C ASN A 81 14.08 -12.64 -17.18
N ALA A 82 13.45 -13.36 -18.11
CA ALA A 82 12.71 -12.77 -19.21
C ALA A 82 11.36 -12.17 -18.77
N ASP A 83 10.75 -12.73 -17.72
CA ASP A 83 9.44 -12.30 -17.21
C ASP A 83 9.53 -11.37 -16.00
N GLN A 84 10.76 -11.09 -15.53
CA GLN A 84 10.99 -10.38 -14.27
C GLN A 84 10.35 -8.99 -14.28
N ASP A 85 10.67 -8.16 -15.27
CA ASP A 85 10.18 -6.78 -15.36
C ASP A 85 8.66 -6.74 -15.49
N THR A 86 8.10 -7.53 -16.41
CA THR A 86 6.65 -7.64 -16.61
C THR A 86 5.92 -8.09 -15.34
N THR A 87 6.50 -9.04 -14.59
CA THR A 87 5.91 -9.52 -13.33
C THR A 87 5.99 -8.45 -12.24
N MET A 88 7.11 -7.76 -12.11
CA MET A 88 7.28 -6.67 -11.15
C MET A 88 6.30 -5.53 -11.44
N ASP A 89 6.11 -5.16 -12.70
CA ASP A 89 5.14 -4.14 -13.11
C ASP A 89 3.70 -4.56 -12.79
N ALA A 90 3.33 -5.81 -13.11
CA ALA A 90 2.00 -6.34 -12.81
C ALA A 90 1.71 -6.33 -11.30
N ILE A 91 2.69 -6.72 -10.47
CA ILE A 91 2.61 -6.67 -9.01
C ILE A 91 2.41 -5.23 -8.56
N SER A 92 3.24 -4.30 -9.05
CA SER A 92 3.19 -2.87 -8.71
C SER A 92 1.82 -2.27 -9.00
N VAL A 93 1.39 -2.36 -10.26
CA VAL A 93 0.12 -1.78 -10.72
C VAL A 93 -1.06 -2.38 -9.97
N GLY A 94 -1.07 -3.71 -9.78
CA GLY A 94 -2.15 -4.40 -9.05
C GLY A 94 -2.26 -3.93 -7.60
N ILE A 95 -1.15 -3.92 -6.86
CA ILE A 95 -1.10 -3.51 -5.45
C ILE A 95 -1.49 -2.04 -5.30
N TRP A 96 -0.90 -1.15 -6.10
CA TRP A 96 -1.18 0.28 -6.04
C TRP A 96 -2.63 0.59 -6.34
N SER A 97 -3.17 0.03 -7.43
CA SER A 97 -4.56 0.27 -7.84
C SER A 97 -5.55 -0.20 -6.80
N MET A 98 -5.34 -1.39 -6.24
CA MET A 98 -6.21 -1.96 -5.21
C MET A 98 -6.15 -1.16 -3.91
N HIS A 99 -4.95 -0.77 -3.46
CA HIS A 99 -4.79 0.00 -2.23
C HIS A 99 -5.36 1.42 -2.37
N VAL A 100 -4.95 2.16 -3.41
CA VAL A 100 -5.45 3.53 -3.67
C VAL A 100 -6.96 3.52 -3.88
N GLY A 101 -7.47 2.57 -4.68
CA GLY A 101 -8.91 2.43 -4.93
C GLY A 101 -9.70 2.14 -3.65
N PHE A 102 -9.21 1.25 -2.79
CA PHE A 102 -9.85 0.99 -1.50
C PHE A 102 -9.89 2.23 -0.61
N ILE A 103 -8.75 2.93 -0.45
CA ILE A 103 -8.67 4.16 0.34
C ILE A 103 -9.63 5.23 -0.20
N GLN A 104 -9.65 5.46 -1.51
CA GLN A 104 -10.54 6.44 -2.14
C GLN A 104 -12.02 6.12 -1.89
N VAL A 105 -12.45 4.88 -2.13
CA VAL A 105 -13.84 4.46 -1.90
C VAL A 105 -14.23 4.60 -0.44
N ALA A 106 -13.34 4.17 0.47
CA ALA A 106 -13.56 4.25 1.92
C ALA A 106 -13.77 5.70 2.40
N TYR A 107 -12.91 6.62 1.97
CA TYR A 107 -13.00 8.02 2.37
C TYR A 107 -14.11 8.78 1.64
N GLN A 108 -14.41 8.46 0.38
CA GLN A 108 -15.52 9.04 -0.35
C GLN A 108 -16.86 8.69 0.31
N ARG A 109 -17.06 7.42 0.67
CA ARG A 109 -18.27 6.98 1.40
C ARG A 109 -18.43 7.75 2.71
N ARG A 110 -17.35 7.83 3.49
CA ARG A 110 -17.33 8.61 4.74
C ARG A 110 -17.69 10.08 4.53
N ALA A 111 -17.23 10.70 3.46
CA ALA A 111 -17.52 12.11 3.17
C ALA A 111 -19.00 12.35 2.78
N LEU A 112 -19.68 11.34 2.23
CA LEU A 112 -21.08 11.42 1.78
C LEU A 112 -22.08 10.95 2.83
N GLU A 113 -21.65 10.17 3.84
CA GLU A 113 -22.51 9.77 4.96
C GLU A 113 -22.71 10.97 5.91
N ASP A 114 -23.96 11.44 6.01
CA ASP A 114 -24.39 12.29 7.13
C ASP A 114 -23.99 11.58 8.43
N GLN A 115 -23.33 12.31 9.35
CA GLN A 115 -22.61 11.84 10.55
C GLN A 115 -23.35 10.87 11.52
N LYS A 116 -24.59 10.44 11.20
CA LYS A 116 -25.48 9.64 12.04
C LYS A 116 -25.36 8.12 11.87
N HIS A 117 -24.79 7.61 10.78
CA HIS A 117 -24.66 6.15 10.56
C HIS A 117 -23.25 5.80 10.05
N SER A 118 -22.22 6.26 10.77
CA SER A 118 -20.84 6.12 10.31
C SER A 118 -20.48 4.65 10.06
N ILE A 119 -20.37 4.27 8.79
CA ILE A 119 -19.42 3.24 8.40
C ILE A 119 -18.08 3.97 8.48
N ASN A 120 -17.57 4.15 9.71
CA ASN A 120 -16.18 4.52 9.88
C ASN A 120 -15.40 3.50 9.05
N PRO A 121 -14.56 3.92 8.09
CA PRO A 121 -13.65 2.97 7.52
C PRO A 121 -12.81 2.51 8.71
N THR A 122 -12.95 1.23 9.06
CA THR A 122 -12.32 0.62 10.22
C THR A 122 -10.82 0.60 9.94
N PHE A 123 -10.17 1.74 10.10
CA PHE A 123 -8.73 1.85 10.10
C PHE A 123 -8.26 1.73 11.55
N PRO A 124 -7.21 0.95 11.81
CA PRO A 124 -6.60 0.03 10.85
C PRO A 124 -7.55 -1.11 10.46
N VAL A 125 -7.47 -1.55 9.20
CA VAL A 125 -8.26 -2.70 8.71
C VAL A 125 -7.83 -3.98 9.41
N THR A 126 -8.79 -4.78 9.85
CA THR A 126 -8.53 -6.08 10.48
C THR A 126 -8.04 -7.10 9.46
N THR A 127 -7.33 -8.14 9.91
CA THR A 127 -6.75 -9.18 9.03
C THR A 127 -7.81 -10.01 8.29
N ASP A 128 -9.04 -10.07 8.82
CA ASP A 128 -10.19 -10.78 8.23
C ASP A 128 -11.05 -9.92 7.29
N HIS A 129 -10.74 -8.63 7.17
CA HIS A 129 -11.45 -7.67 6.33
C HIS A 129 -11.39 -8.06 4.85
N GLY A 130 -12.47 -7.82 4.10
CA GLY A 130 -12.58 -8.19 2.68
C GLY A 130 -11.44 -7.63 1.82
N PHE A 131 -11.03 -6.39 2.05
CA PHE A 131 -9.86 -5.78 1.39
C PHE A 131 -8.56 -6.57 1.62
N ILE A 132 -8.29 -7.02 2.84
CA ILE A 132 -7.09 -7.81 3.15
C ILE A 132 -7.15 -9.20 2.49
N LYS A 133 -8.33 -9.82 2.46
CA LYS A 133 -8.53 -11.09 1.73
C LYS A 133 -8.30 -10.93 0.23
N SER A 134 -8.87 -9.89 -0.39
CA SER A 134 -8.64 -9.59 -1.81
C SER A 134 -7.17 -9.32 -2.10
N ALA A 135 -6.49 -8.60 -1.20
CA ALA A 135 -5.07 -8.34 -1.34
C ALA A 135 -4.22 -9.58 -1.24
N GLN A 136 -4.51 -10.47 -0.29
CA GLN A 136 -3.84 -11.75 -0.16
C GLN A 136 -4.00 -12.57 -1.45
N LEU A 137 -5.21 -12.63 -2.03
CA LEU A 137 -5.45 -13.35 -3.29
C LEU A 137 -4.63 -12.79 -4.45
N LEU A 138 -4.58 -11.45 -4.59
CA LEU A 138 -3.78 -10.79 -5.62
C LEU A 138 -2.28 -11.05 -5.41
N ILE A 139 -1.78 -10.91 -4.19
CA ILE A 139 -0.36 -11.16 -3.91
C ILE A 139 -0.04 -12.63 -4.22
N ASN A 140 -0.88 -13.57 -3.79
CA ASN A 140 -0.66 -15.00 -3.98
C ASN A 140 -0.88 -15.48 -5.43
N SER A 141 -1.37 -14.64 -6.35
CA SER A 141 -1.42 -15.00 -7.78
C SER A 141 -0.04 -14.99 -8.45
N PHE A 142 0.98 -14.47 -7.77
CA PHE A 142 2.37 -14.45 -8.25
C PHE A 142 3.19 -15.58 -7.63
N PRO A 143 4.28 -16.05 -8.29
CA PRO A 143 5.01 -17.24 -7.90
C PRO A 143 5.98 -16.98 -6.73
N TRP A 144 5.44 -16.69 -5.55
CA TRP A 144 6.23 -16.56 -4.33
C TRP A 144 6.69 -17.93 -3.84
N LYS A 145 7.95 -18.04 -3.42
CA LYS A 145 8.49 -19.23 -2.76
C LYS A 145 7.70 -19.59 -1.50
N ASN A 146 7.30 -18.57 -0.73
CA ASN A 146 6.43 -18.69 0.44
C ASN A 146 5.25 -17.71 0.28
N PRO A 147 4.12 -18.14 -0.29
CA PRO A 147 2.92 -17.32 -0.41
C PRO A 147 2.37 -16.87 0.95
N LEU A 148 1.58 -15.80 0.98
CA LEU A 148 0.94 -15.31 2.21
C LEU A 148 -0.07 -16.30 2.76
N GLY A 149 0.18 -16.75 3.99
CA GLY A 149 -0.82 -17.41 4.83
C GLY A 149 -1.40 -16.47 5.90
N ALA A 150 -2.44 -16.94 6.61
CA ALA A 150 -3.05 -16.21 7.73
C ALA A 150 -2.01 -15.83 8.80
N GLN A 151 -1.12 -16.77 9.17
CA GLN A 151 -0.07 -16.53 10.16
C GLN A 151 0.92 -15.43 9.72
N SER A 152 1.27 -15.37 8.44
CA SER A 152 2.13 -14.30 7.90
C SER A 152 1.47 -12.92 7.98
N ILE A 153 0.15 -12.86 7.75
CA ILE A 153 -0.64 -11.63 7.85
C ILE A 153 -0.76 -11.18 9.32
N GLU A 154 -1.02 -12.12 10.24
CA GLU A 154 -1.06 -11.85 11.68
C GLU A 154 0.31 -11.40 12.21
N LYS A 155 1.39 -12.04 11.76
CA LYS A 155 2.77 -11.64 12.06
C LYS A 155 3.03 -10.21 11.58
N ALA A 156 2.64 -9.87 10.35
CA ALA A 156 2.77 -8.52 9.82
C ALA A 156 1.98 -7.50 10.67
N GLN A 157 0.74 -7.81 11.04
CA GLN A 157 -0.07 -6.98 11.93
C GLN A 157 0.61 -6.76 13.29
N ALA A 158 1.07 -7.84 13.95
CA ALA A 158 1.69 -7.77 15.26
C ALA A 158 2.93 -6.86 15.25
N LEU A 159 3.77 -6.97 14.22
CA LEU A 159 4.95 -6.12 14.05
C LEU A 159 4.59 -4.64 13.85
N LEU A 160 3.51 -4.34 13.13
CA LEU A 160 3.06 -2.96 12.97
C LEU A 160 2.54 -2.37 14.29
N THR A 161 1.79 -3.16 15.07
CA THR A 161 1.32 -2.77 16.40
C THR A 161 2.50 -2.50 17.35
N GLU A 162 3.49 -3.40 17.40
CA GLU A 162 4.71 -3.22 18.21
C GLU A 162 5.45 -1.91 17.87
N ARG A 163 5.42 -1.51 16.60
CA ARG A 163 6.08 -0.30 16.09
C ARG A 163 5.19 0.94 16.09
N ASN A 164 3.98 0.88 16.65
CA ASN A 164 3.00 1.98 16.69
C ASN A 164 2.61 2.53 15.30
N PHE A 165 2.58 1.66 14.30
CA PHE A 165 2.05 1.95 12.96
C PHE A 165 0.60 1.52 12.76
N ARG A 166 0.01 0.92 13.80
CA ARG A 166 -1.41 0.59 13.89
C ARG A 166 -2.07 1.30 15.05
#